data_AF-A0A814K4A6-F1
#
_entry.id   AF-A0A814K4A6-F1
#
_cell.length_a   1.000
_cell.length_b   1.000
_cell.length_c   1.000
_cell.angle_alpha   90.00
_cell.angle_beta   90.00
_cell.angle_gamma   90.00
#
_symmetry.space_group_name_H-M   'P 1'
#
loop_
_entity.id
_entity.type
_entity.pdbx_description
1 polymer ?
#
loop_
_entity_poly.entity_id
_entity_poly.type
_entity_poly.pdbx_seq_one_letter_code
_entity_poly.pdbx_strand_id
1 'polypeptide(L)'
;MFYIQYTTHQELDQHNFLSITANLTPFSEYNQSPRNMYQCQTAKQTMGTPSLAYRRRNDNKLYYITTPQAPLVRISVYNQYLLDNYAMGTNAIVAVLSYTI
;
A
#
# COMPACT_ATOMS: atom_id res chain seq x y z
N MET A 1 -27.26 18.29 -4.50
CA MET A 1 -28.30 18.74 -3.55
C MET A 1 -27.67 18.72 -2.18
N PHE A 2 -27.15 19.87 -1.72
CA PHE A 2 -26.29 19.96 -0.54
C PHE A 2 -27.13 20.06 0.74
N TYR A 3 -26.83 19.22 1.74
CA TYR A 3 -27.45 19.15 3.08
C TYR A 3 -27.02 20.31 4.01
N ILE A 4 -26.88 21.53 3.49
CA ILE A 4 -26.29 22.69 4.21
C ILE A 4 -27.10 23.07 5.47
N GLN A 5 -28.37 22.68 5.53
CA GLN A 5 -29.26 22.97 6.66
C GLN A 5 -28.98 22.11 7.92
N TYR A 6 -28.19 21.03 7.83
CA TYR A 6 -27.91 20.13 8.97
C TYR A 6 -26.43 20.02 9.34
N THR A 7 -25.51 20.21 8.39
CA THR A 7 -24.07 20.03 8.62
C THR A 7 -23.31 21.27 8.20
N THR A 8 -22.47 21.81 9.09
CA THR A 8 -21.63 22.99 8.83
C THR A 8 -20.34 22.65 8.07
N HIS A 9 -19.91 21.38 8.10
CA HIS A 9 -18.69 20.88 7.48
C HIS A 9 -18.95 19.55 6.78
N GLN A 10 -18.12 19.22 5.79
CA GLN A 10 -18.14 17.96 5.07
C GLN A 10 -16.71 17.54 4.74
N GLU A 11 -16.44 16.24 4.78
CA GLU A 11 -15.16 15.68 4.35
C GLU A 11 -14.89 15.97 2.87
N LEU A 12 -13.65 16.34 2.56
CA LEU A 12 -13.21 16.63 1.19
C LEU A 12 -13.11 15.36 0.34
N ASP A 13 -12.67 14.27 0.98
CA ASP A 13 -12.58 12.94 0.40
C ASP A 13 -12.82 11.90 1.49
N GLN A 14 -13.53 10.84 1.14
CA GLN A 14 -13.81 9.69 2.01
C GLN A 14 -12.54 8.92 2.42
N HIS A 15 -11.42 9.08 1.70
CA HIS A 15 -10.17 8.36 1.99
C HIS A 15 -9.26 9.09 2.99
N ASN A 16 -9.55 10.35 3.32
CA ASN A 16 -8.67 11.19 4.14
C ASN A 16 -8.57 10.76 5.61
N PHE A 17 -9.54 9.98 6.11
CA PHE A 17 -9.48 9.45 7.48
C PHE A 17 -8.53 8.25 7.62
N LEU A 18 -8.13 7.61 6.51
CA LEU A 18 -7.26 6.43 6.51
C LEU A 18 -5.78 6.83 6.56
N SER A 19 -4.97 6.01 7.24
CA SER A 19 -3.50 6.14 7.20
C SER A 19 -2.96 5.89 5.81
N ILE A 20 -1.75 6.39 5.51
CA ILE A 20 -1.08 6.14 4.22
C ILE A 20 -1.05 4.63 3.92
N THR A 21 -0.58 3.81 4.86
CA THR A 21 -0.51 2.34 4.68
C THR A 21 -1.87 1.69 4.44
N ALA A 22 -2.92 2.18 5.10
CA ALA A 22 -4.27 1.66 4.91
C ALA A 22 -4.82 2.05 3.52
N ASN A 23 -4.56 3.28 3.09
CA ASN A 23 -4.89 3.81 1.77
C ASN A 23 -4.13 3.15 0.61
N LEU A 24 -3.14 2.30 0.88
CA LEU A 24 -2.44 1.51 -0.15
C LEU A 24 -3.08 0.14 -0.39
N THR A 25 -4.06 -0.28 0.42
CA THR A 25 -4.77 -1.54 0.20
C THR A 25 -5.82 -1.34 -0.90
N PRO A 26 -5.70 -2.00 -2.07
CA PRO A 26 -6.70 -1.90 -3.12
C PRO A 26 -8.02 -2.50 -2.65
N PHE A 27 -9.14 -1.82 -2.95
CA PHE A 27 -10.49 -2.32 -2.69
C PHE A 27 -10.72 -2.74 -1.23
N SER A 28 -10.18 -1.97 -0.29
CA SER A 28 -10.18 -2.29 1.15
C SER A 28 -11.59 -2.49 1.74
N GLU A 29 -12.60 -1.87 1.14
CA GLU A 29 -14.02 -1.96 1.50
C GLU A 29 -14.63 -3.34 1.24
N TYR A 30 -14.01 -4.17 0.37
CA TYR A 30 -14.42 -5.54 0.10
C TYR A 30 -13.76 -6.57 1.03
N ASN A 31 -12.85 -6.11 1.89
CA ASN A 31 -12.15 -6.96 2.84
C ASN A 31 -12.76 -6.83 4.24
N GLN A 32 -12.78 -7.94 4.99
CA GLN A 32 -13.10 -7.88 6.41
C GLN A 32 -12.04 -7.03 7.15
N SER A 33 -12.47 -6.13 8.04
CA SER A 33 -11.60 -5.18 8.75
C SER A 33 -10.28 -5.76 9.32
N PRO A 34 -10.26 -6.96 9.96
CA PRO A 34 -9.02 -7.55 10.45
C PRO A 34 -7.97 -7.83 9.36
N ARG A 35 -8.39 -8.08 8.11
CA ARG A 35 -7.48 -8.29 6.97
C ARG A 35 -6.76 -7.02 6.58
N ASN A 36 -7.44 -5.87 6.60
CA ASN A 36 -6.83 -4.57 6.32
C ASN A 36 -5.82 -4.18 7.40
N MET A 37 -6.15 -4.44 8.67
CA MET A 37 -5.20 -4.22 9.77
C MET A 37 -3.94 -5.09 9.63
N TYR A 38 -4.12 -6.38 9.30
CA TYR A 38 -3.00 -7.30 9.08
C TYR A 38 -2.14 -6.89 7.88
N GLN A 39 -2.77 -6.46 6.78
CA GLN A 39 -2.05 -5.93 5.62
C GLN A 39 -1.13 -4.77 6.04
N CYS A 40 -1.61 -3.83 6.85
CA CYS A 40 -0.80 -2.69 7.29
C CYS A 40 0.41 -3.12 8.12
N GLN A 41 0.31 -4.21 8.88
CA GLN A 41 1.42 -4.78 9.63
C GLN A 41 2.42 -5.48 8.70
N THR A 42 1.95 -6.32 7.78
CA THR A 42 2.81 -7.03 6.81
C THR A 42 3.55 -6.08 5.88
N ALA A 43 2.91 -4.98 5.45
CA ALA A 43 3.52 -3.96 4.60
C ALA A 43 4.74 -3.30 5.27
N LYS A 44 4.74 -3.17 6.61
CA LYS A 44 5.89 -2.61 7.35
C LYS A 44 7.04 -3.60 7.51
N GLN A 45 6.80 -4.88 7.26
CA GLN A 45 7.77 -5.96 7.41
C GLN A 45 8.32 -6.47 6.06
N THR A 46 7.71 -6.04 4.94
CA THR A 46 8.16 -6.46 3.61
C THR A 46 9.58 -5.99 3.32
N MET A 47 10.34 -6.80 2.58
CA MET A 47 11.59 -6.34 1.98
C MET A 47 11.25 -5.49 0.76
N GLY A 48 11.52 -4.19 0.84
CA GLY A 48 11.31 -3.25 -0.26
C GLY A 48 12.62 -2.61 -0.71
N THR A 49 12.51 -1.37 -1.19
CA THR A 49 13.66 -0.51 -1.47
C THR A 49 13.85 0.43 -0.27
N PRO A 50 14.81 0.20 0.65
CA PRO A 50 14.94 0.99 1.88
C PRO A 50 15.50 2.39 1.63
N SER A 51 16.39 2.54 0.65
CA SER A 51 16.96 3.83 0.26
C SER A 51 17.62 3.71 -1.12
N LEU A 52 17.51 4.74 -1.96
CA LEU A 52 18.26 4.79 -3.22
C LEU A 52 19.77 4.97 -3.01
N ALA A 53 20.17 5.55 -1.87
CA ALA A 53 21.56 5.77 -1.50
C ALA A 53 22.16 4.63 -0.65
N TYR A 54 21.50 3.46 -0.57
CA TYR A 54 21.91 2.37 0.32
C TYR A 54 23.36 1.90 0.11
N ARG A 55 23.90 2.00 -1.12
CA ARG A 55 25.30 1.67 -1.43
C ARG A 55 26.34 2.55 -0.73
N ARG A 56 25.94 3.74 -0.27
CA ARG A 56 26.80 4.71 0.42
C ARG A 56 26.47 4.83 1.91
N ARG A 57 25.63 3.94 2.45
CA ARG A 57 25.23 3.93 3.86
C ARG A 57 25.78 2.67 4.54
N ASN A 58 26.26 2.86 5.77
CA ASN A 58 26.73 1.78 6.64
C ASN A 58 25.67 1.51 7.72
N ASP A 59 24.52 0.99 7.32
CA ASP A 59 23.46 0.57 8.23
C ASP A 59 23.75 -0.86 8.75
N ASN A 60 23.39 -1.16 10.01
CA ASN A 60 23.63 -2.48 10.61
C ASN A 60 22.92 -3.63 9.87
N LYS A 61 21.70 -3.40 9.41
CA LYS A 61 20.89 -4.37 8.66
C LYS A 61 19.93 -3.66 7.71
N LEU A 62 19.95 -4.04 6.45
CA LEU A 62 19.00 -3.58 5.43
C LEU A 62 18.47 -4.78 4.65
N TYR A 63 17.21 -4.68 4.24
CA TYR A 63 16.56 -5.66 3.37
C TYR A 63 16.20 -4.98 2.07
N TYR A 64 16.70 -5.53 0.96
CA TYR A 64 16.53 -4.96 -0.38
C TYR A 64 15.98 -6.04 -1.33
N ILE A 65 14.94 -5.68 -2.09
CA ILE A 65 14.39 -6.53 -3.15
C ILE A 65 15.12 -6.28 -4.48
N THR A 66 15.53 -7.34 -5.18
CA THR A 66 16.38 -7.24 -6.38
C THR A 66 15.63 -6.84 -7.64
N THR A 67 14.41 -7.33 -7.82
CA THR A 67 13.62 -7.13 -9.06
C THR A 67 12.24 -6.53 -8.76
N PRO A 68 12.15 -5.35 -8.11
CA PRO A 68 10.86 -4.75 -7.80
C PRO A 68 10.08 -4.35 -9.06
N GLN A 69 8.75 -4.36 -8.96
CA GLN A 69 7.84 -3.91 -10.01
C GLN A 69 6.79 -2.96 -9.44
N ALA A 70 6.30 -2.03 -10.26
CA ALA A 70 5.13 -1.23 -9.93
C ALA A 70 3.87 -2.12 -9.92
N PRO A 71 2.95 -1.93 -8.97
CA PRO A 71 1.70 -2.68 -8.92
C PRO A 71 0.81 -2.30 -10.12
N LEU A 72 0.22 -3.30 -10.76
CA LEU A 72 -0.73 -3.08 -11.87
C LEU A 72 -2.01 -2.39 -11.40
N VAL A 73 -2.51 -2.78 -10.21
CA VAL A 73 -3.65 -2.15 -9.55
C VAL A 73 -3.11 -1.18 -8.49
N ARG A 74 -3.29 0.11 -8.72
CA ARG A 74 -2.81 1.18 -7.82
C ARG A 74 -3.88 2.25 -7.59
N ILE A 75 -3.87 2.81 -6.39
CA ILE A 75 -4.75 3.90 -5.98
C ILE A 75 -4.08 5.24 -6.32
N SER A 76 -4.85 6.32 -6.53
CA SER A 76 -4.33 7.66 -6.83
C SER A 76 -3.24 8.13 -5.86
N VAL A 77 -3.43 7.81 -4.57
CA VAL A 77 -2.51 8.11 -3.46
C VAL A 77 -1.10 7.50 -3.67
N TYR A 78 -1.00 6.34 -4.31
CA TYR A 78 0.30 5.69 -4.60
C TYR A 78 1.19 6.60 -5.47
N ASN A 79 0.61 7.22 -6.49
CA ASN A 79 1.32 8.12 -7.38
C ASN A 79 1.60 9.48 -6.72
N GLN A 80 0.67 9.97 -5.90
CA GLN A 80 0.85 11.22 -5.13
C GLN A 80 2.07 11.15 -4.21
N TYR A 81 2.32 9.99 -3.58
CA TYR A 81 3.49 9.77 -2.72
C TYR A 81 4.73 9.25 -3.45
N LEU A 82 4.70 9.16 -4.79
CA LEU A 82 5.84 8.73 -5.61
C LEU A 82 6.45 7.39 -5.17
N LEU A 83 5.59 6.44 -4.79
CA LEU A 83 6.01 5.14 -4.25
C LEU A 83 6.68 4.24 -5.29
N ASP A 84 6.59 4.57 -6.58
CA ASP A 84 7.36 3.93 -7.66
C ASP A 84 8.88 4.01 -7.39
N ASN A 85 9.37 5.07 -6.74
CA ASN A 85 10.78 5.21 -6.38
C ASN A 85 11.23 4.23 -5.28
N TYR A 86 10.29 3.70 -4.51
CA TYR A 86 10.52 2.83 -3.36
C TYR A 86 9.71 1.54 -3.49
N ALA A 87 9.73 0.93 -4.67
CA ALA A 87 8.92 -0.25 -4.96
C ALA A 87 9.18 -1.40 -3.95
N MET A 88 8.08 -2.05 -3.52
CA MET A 88 8.04 -2.93 -2.34
C MET A 88 7.63 -4.39 -2.65
N GLY A 89 7.52 -4.76 -3.93
CA GLY A 89 7.04 -6.08 -4.33
C GLY A 89 7.20 -6.37 -5.82
N THR A 90 6.63 -7.49 -6.25
CA THR A 90 6.63 -7.96 -7.65
C THR A 90 5.24 -8.46 -8.02
N ASN A 91 4.86 -8.35 -9.30
CA ASN A 91 3.60 -8.91 -9.78
C ASN A 91 3.80 -10.40 -10.07
N ALA A 92 2.93 -11.23 -9.51
CA ALA A 92 2.94 -12.69 -9.71
C ALA A 92 1.61 -13.14 -10.32
N ILE A 93 1.66 -14.20 -11.14
CA ILE A 93 0.46 -14.86 -11.67
C ILE A 93 -0.03 -15.83 -10.60
N VAL A 94 -1.25 -15.62 -10.11
CA VAL A 94 -1.87 -16.42 -9.05
C VAL A 94 -3.01 -17.25 -9.65
N ALA A 95 -3.02 -18.55 -9.39
CA ALA A 95 -4.11 -19.46 -9.74
C ALA A 95 -4.77 -19.99 -8.47
N VAL A 96 -6.10 -19.84 -8.35
CA VAL A 96 -6.87 -20.30 -7.19
C VAL A 96 -7.47 -21.67 -7.52
N LEU A 97 -6.74 -22.73 -7.19
CA LEU A 97 -7.11 -24.11 -7.48
C LEU A 97 -6.46 -25.07 -6.47
N SER A 98 -7.12 -26.20 -6.22
CA SER A 98 -6.56 -27.31 -5.44
C SER A 98 -5.97 -28.32 -6.42
N TYR A 99 -4.63 -28.38 -6.51
CA TYR A 99 -3.93 -29.25 -7.47
C TYR A 99 -2.70 -29.92 -6.86
N THR A 100 -1.84 -29.15 -6.20
CA THR A 100 -0.70 -29.70 -5.48
C THR A 100 -1.19 -30.30 -4.17
N ILE A 101 -1.02 -31.63 -4.03
CA ILE A 101 -1.12 -32.38 -2.77
C ILE A 101 0.21 -32.26 -2.03
#